data_AF-A0A1U7EBS8-F1
#
_entry.id   AF-A0A1U7EBS8-F1
#
_cell.length_a   1.000
_cell.length_b   1.000
_cell.length_c   1.000
_cell.angle_alpha   90.00
_cell.angle_beta   90.00
_cell.angle_gamma   90.00
#
_symmetry.space_group_name_H-M   'P 1'
#
loop_
_entity.id
_entity.type
_entity.pdbx_description
1 polymer ?
#
loop_
_entity_poly.entity_id
_entity_poly.type
_entity_poly.pdbx_seq_one_letter_code
_entity_poly.pdbx_strand_id
1 'polypeptide(L)'
;MYNNSFLGMTLTDDGLAVAIYFLSDDNLAQEYLFKSKEEAALFHDSCLRFLEMMEDYEVTEAEQLFREFLDKNVVEMNYKRIIYK
;
A
#
# COMPACT_ATOMS: atom_id res chain seq x y z
N MET A 1 0.20 -5.77 10.76
CA MET A 1 0.80 -4.44 10.48
C MET A 1 2.24 -4.65 10.04
N TYR A 2 2.56 -4.19 8.85
CA TYR A 2 3.91 -4.18 8.26
C TYR A 2 4.43 -2.76 8.29
N ASN A 3 5.70 -2.54 8.66
CA ASN A 3 6.32 -1.22 8.64
C ASN A 3 7.74 -1.34 8.08
N ASN A 4 8.19 -0.33 7.33
CA ASN A 4 9.57 -0.19 6.91
C ASN A 4 10.07 1.26 7.15
N SER A 5 11.17 1.63 6.51
CA SER A 5 11.82 2.94 6.65
C SER A 5 11.01 4.14 6.13
N PHE A 6 9.99 3.93 5.27
CA PHE A 6 9.23 5.03 4.65
C PHE A 6 7.70 4.86 4.71
N LEU A 7 7.18 3.70 5.11
CA LEU A 7 5.74 3.49 5.25
C LEU A 7 5.36 2.50 6.35
N GLY A 8 4.09 2.60 6.78
CA GLY A 8 3.35 1.56 7.45
C GLY A 8 2.20 1.05 6.59
N MET A 9 1.86 -0.22 6.70
CA MET A 9 0.76 -0.86 5.98
C MET A 9 0.00 -1.83 6.88
N THR A 10 -1.33 -1.83 6.78
CA THR A 10 -2.17 -2.82 7.45
C THR A 10 -3.39 -3.19 6.63
N LEU A 11 -3.78 -4.45 6.71
CA LEU A 11 -5.12 -4.90 6.35
C LEU A 11 -6.08 -4.49 7.48
N THR A 12 -7.26 -3.97 7.14
CA THR A 12 -8.30 -3.61 8.12
C THR A 12 -8.90 -4.84 8.79
N ASP A 13 -9.49 -4.67 9.98
CA ASP A 13 -10.05 -5.77 10.77
C ASP A 13 -11.17 -6.54 10.05
N ASP A 14 -11.93 -5.85 9.19
CA ASP A 14 -12.95 -6.48 8.36
C ASP A 14 -12.37 -7.25 7.15
N GLY A 15 -11.08 -7.02 6.84
CA GLY A 15 -10.35 -7.61 5.74
C GLY A 15 -10.73 -7.06 4.37
N LEU A 16 -11.44 -5.93 4.29
CA LEU A 16 -11.92 -5.36 3.02
C LEU A 16 -11.06 -4.21 2.50
N ALA A 17 -10.18 -3.66 3.34
CA ALA A 17 -9.33 -2.54 2.95
C ALA A 17 -7.88 -2.72 3.39
N VAL A 18 -6.99 -2.08 2.63
CA VAL A 18 -5.58 -1.94 2.98
C VAL A 18 -5.28 -0.47 3.22
N ALA A 19 -4.82 -0.14 4.41
CA ALA A 19 -4.39 1.20 4.80
C ALA A 19 -2.86 1.30 4.66
N ILE A 20 -2.39 2.34 3.97
CA ILE A 20 -0.99 2.67 3.75
C ILE A 20 -0.71 4.06 4.31
N TYR A 21 0.31 4.17 5.14
CA TYR A 21 0.75 5.37 5.85
C TYR A 21 2.15 5.73 5.38
N PHE A 22 2.29 6.78 4.58
CA PHE A 22 3.62 7.25 4.13
C PHE A 22 4.20 8.19 5.19
N LEU A 23 5.40 7.90 5.69
CA LEU A 23 6.02 8.66 6.79
C LEU A 23 6.50 10.05 6.39
N SER A 24 6.72 10.26 5.08
CA SER A 24 7.23 11.49 4.48
C SER A 24 6.14 12.44 3.99
N ASP A 25 4.87 12.02 3.98
CA ASP A 25 3.75 12.74 3.39
C ASP A 25 2.95 13.49 4.46
N ASP A 26 2.48 14.70 4.15
CA ASP A 26 1.55 15.45 5.02
C ASP A 26 0.17 14.76 5.11
N ASN A 27 -0.11 13.82 4.20
CA ASN A 27 -1.33 13.01 4.20
C ASN A 27 -1.17 11.84 5.17
N LEU A 28 -2.00 11.83 6.22
CA LEU A 28 -1.92 10.85 7.30
C LEU A 28 -2.04 9.40 6.83
N ALA A 29 -2.91 9.10 5.86
CA ALA A 29 -3.12 7.73 5.39
C ALA A 29 -3.84 7.65 4.04
N GLN A 30 -3.68 6.52 3.36
CA GLN A 30 -4.44 6.15 2.17
C GLN A 30 -5.05 4.77 2.36
N GLU A 31 -6.38 4.68 2.27
CA GLU A 31 -7.10 3.42 2.33
C GLU A 31 -7.57 3.00 0.94
N TYR A 32 -7.34 1.72 0.63
CA TYR A 32 -7.75 1.06 -0.59
C TYR A 32 -8.84 0.05 -0.22
N LEU A 33 -10.10 0.38 -0.48
CA LEU A 33 -11.26 -0.45 -0.17
C LEU A 33 -11.67 -1.31 -1.37
N PHE A 34 -11.76 -2.62 -1.18
CA PHE A 34 -12.04 -3.60 -2.22
C PHE A 34 -13.46 -4.19 -2.10
N LYS A 35 -13.93 -4.87 -3.15
CA LYS A 35 -15.26 -5.52 -3.13
C LYS A 35 -15.25 -6.84 -2.38
N SER A 36 -14.12 -7.54 -2.37
CA SER A 36 -13.95 -8.80 -1.65
C SER A 36 -12.71 -8.79 -0.76
N LYS A 37 -12.73 -9.64 0.27
CA LYS A 37 -11.57 -9.86 1.14
C LYS A 37 -10.40 -10.50 0.38
N GLU A 38 -10.71 -11.29 -0.65
CA GLU A 38 -9.72 -11.91 -1.52
C GLU A 38 -8.96 -10.86 -2.33
N GLU A 39 -9.66 -9.87 -2.90
CA GLU A 39 -9.02 -8.74 -3.60
C GLU A 39 -8.14 -7.92 -2.64
N ALA A 40 -8.62 -7.62 -1.44
CA ALA A 40 -7.84 -6.88 -0.44
C ALA A 40 -6.58 -7.64 0.00
N ALA A 41 -6.69 -8.95 0.24
CA ALA A 41 -5.55 -9.81 0.58
C ALA A 41 -4.55 -9.91 -0.59
N LEU A 42 -5.03 -10.12 -1.81
CA LEU A 42 -4.17 -10.16 -3.00
C LEU A 42 -3.41 -8.85 -3.20
N PHE A 43 -4.07 -7.71 -2.99
CA PHE A 43 -3.43 -6.40 -3.04
C PHE A 43 -2.39 -6.23 -1.94
N HIS A 44 -2.75 -6.55 -0.69
CA HIS A 44 -1.84 -6.51 0.46
C HIS A 44 -0.57 -7.34 0.23
N ASP A 45 -0.73 -8.60 -0.21
CA ASP A 45 0.39 -9.51 -0.46
C ASP A 45 1.25 -9.07 -1.63
N SER A 46 0.66 -8.44 -2.64
CA SER A 46 1.40 -7.86 -3.76
C SER A 46 2.22 -6.65 -3.32
N CYS A 47 1.68 -5.81 -2.44
CA CYS A 47 2.43 -4.71 -1.83
C CYS A 47 3.61 -5.25 -0.99
N LEU A 48 3.38 -6.28 -0.16
CA LEU A 48 4.44 -6.88 0.64
C LEU A 48 5.58 -7.44 -0.21
N ARG A 49 5.25 -8.26 -1.22
CA ARG A 49 6.27 -8.82 -2.12
C ARG A 49 7.07 -7.74 -2.84
N PHE A 50 6.41 -6.66 -3.26
CA PHE A 50 7.12 -5.55 -3.89
C PHE A 50 8.08 -4.88 -2.90
N LEU A 51 7.65 -4.65 -1.65
CA LEU A 51 8.47 -4.02 -0.63
C LEU A 51 9.66 -4.89 -0.22
N GLU A 52 9.50 -6.22 -0.16
CA GLU A 52 10.60 -7.17 0.07
C GLU A 52 11.64 -7.10 -1.05
N MET A 53 11.23 -6.94 -2.30
CA MET A 53 12.16 -6.78 -3.43
C MET A 53 12.96 -5.48 -3.38
N MET A 54 12.49 -4.49 -2.64
CA MET A 54 13.10 -3.16 -2.54
C MET A 54 13.96 -2.98 -1.28
N GLU A 55 14.20 -4.03 -0.48
CA GLU A 55 14.93 -3.95 0.81
C GLU A 55 16.35 -3.37 0.66
N ASP A 56 17.02 -3.66 -0.46
CA ASP A 56 18.39 -3.21 -0.76
C ASP A 56 18.46 -1.82 -1.44
N TYR A 57 17.31 -1.19 -1.73
CA TYR A 57 17.25 0.11 -2.40
C TYR A 57 17.35 1.25 -1.40
N GLU A 58 17.89 2.39 -1.84
CA GLU A 58 17.86 3.62 -1.07
C GLU A 58 16.42 4.04 -0.78
N VAL A 59 16.15 4.56 0.43
CA VAL A 59 14.78 4.82 0.93
C VAL A 59 13.96 5.67 -0.04
N THR A 60 14.54 6.76 -0.56
CA THR A 60 13.86 7.66 -1.50
C THR A 60 13.52 6.98 -2.83
N GLU A 61 14.40 6.12 -3.33
CA GLU A 61 14.19 5.36 -4.56
C GLU A 61 13.11 4.30 -4.37
N ALA A 62 13.19 3.53 -3.28
CA ALA A 62 12.20 2.52 -2.90
C ALA A 62 10.79 3.13 -2.74
N GLU A 63 10.69 4.30 -2.09
CA GLU A 63 9.42 5.00 -1.93
C GLU A 63 8.85 5.43 -3.29
N GLN A 64 9.66 6.03 -4.16
CA GLN A 64 9.22 6.46 -5.48
C GLN A 64 8.74 5.26 -6.32
N LEU A 65 9.50 4.17 -6.35
CA LEU A 65 9.14 2.95 -7.05
C LEU A 65 7.86 2.32 -6.50
N PHE A 66 7.66 2.35 -5.18
CA PHE A 66 6.43 1.84 -4.57
C PHE A 66 5.21 2.70 -4.93
N ARG A 67 5.34 4.03 -4.98
CA ARG A 67 4.27 4.92 -5.45
C ARG A 67 3.91 4.65 -6.91
N GLU A 68 4.90 4.47 -7.77
CA GLU A 68 4.66 4.05 -9.16
C GLU A 68 4.00 2.67 -9.25
N PHE A 69 4.41 1.73 -8.39
CA PHE A 69 3.78 0.41 -8.29
C PHE A 69 2.30 0.55 -7.93
N LEU A 70 1.96 1.38 -6.95
CA LEU A 70 0.58 1.65 -6.57
C LEU A 70 -0.20 2.31 -7.72
N ASP A 71 0.37 3.27 -8.43
CA ASP A 71 -0.33 3.90 -9.55
C ASP A 71 -0.53 2.95 -10.74
N LYS A 72 0.35 1.95 -10.94
CA LYS A 72 0.30 0.99 -12.05
C LYS A 72 -0.49 -0.30 -11.75
N ASN A 73 -0.30 -0.94 -10.58
CA ASN A 73 -0.90 -2.25 -10.25
C ASN A 73 -2.36 -2.15 -9.85
N VAL A 74 -2.76 -0.97 -9.39
CA VAL A 74 -4.12 -0.70 -8.95
C VAL A 74 -5.09 -0.55 -10.14
N VAL A 75 -4.57 -0.55 -11.38
CA VAL A 75 -5.35 -0.41 -12.62
C VAL A 75 -6.17 -1.67 -12.96
N GLU A 76 -5.82 -2.85 -12.44
CA GLU A 76 -6.55 -4.10 -12.74
C GLU A 76 -7.58 -4.49 -11.66
N MET A 77 -7.61 -3.79 -10.52
CA MET A 77 -8.49 -4.11 -9.40
C MET A 77 -9.64 -3.10 -9.27
N ASN A 78 -10.82 -3.58 -8.86
CA ASN A 78 -11.95 -2.70 -8.54
C ASN A 78 -11.88 -2.26 -7.08
N TYR A 79 -11.43 -1.04 -6.84
CA TYR A 79 -11.27 -0.50 -5.49
C TYR A 79 -11.74 0.96 -5.40
N LYS A 80 -11.93 1.44 -4.17
CA LYS A 80 -12.12 2.86 -3.85
C LYS A 80 -10.94 3.34 -3.02
N ARG A 81 -10.24 4.39 -3.49
CA ARG A 81 -9.19 5.08 -2.73
C ARG A 81 -9.80 6.16 -1.84
N ILE A 82 -9.44 6.17 -0.55
CA ILE A 82 -9.81 7.20 0.40
C ILE A 82 -8.50 7.80 0.94
N ILE A 83 -8.31 9.11 0.77
CA ILE A 83 -7.11 9.82 1.23
C ILE A 83 -7.49 10.63 2.47
N TYR A 84 -6.81 10.35 3.58
CA TYR A 84 -6.94 11.08 4.83
C TYR A 84 -5.87 12.17 4.87
N LYS A 85 -6.31 13.40 5.02
CA LYS A 85 -5.47 14.59 5.18
C LYS A 85 -5.43 15.00 6.64
#